data_AF-A0A524GHE9-F1
#
_entry.id   AF-A0A524GHE9-F1
#
_cell.length_a   1.000
_cell.length_b   1.000
_cell.length_c   1.000
_cell.angle_alpha   90.00
_cell.angle_beta   90.00
_cell.angle_gamma   90.00
#
_symmetry.space_group_name_H-M   'P 1'
#
loop_
_entity.id
_entity.type
_entity.pdbx_description
1 polymer ?
#
loop_
_entity_poly.entity_id
_entity_poly.type
_entity_poly.pdbx_seq_one_letter_code
_entity_poly.pdbx_strand_id
1 'polypeptide(L)'
;MNLKEDCRNNKLTLLAMHKFIQETAAGRGLSLEGPLATICEHAGVNRTQVYERKKQLEDALARTALAGPGHPVRRSASVPAHEQEKGFRLREQVLRYRLDHPGALVLHAGGRATYSAGFTRFILDLFDKWEGCHKQFCEHAEIPAQTFSCWREKDRGQPYAPHRAKPYVSVSGASEDARRIADDYSKWEGGIRDFFKYETARLNLGPTPIRRVLVIFGLLPLRSAKAPRYRGATQECQPGSILVTDGKIVHAVFTGTGEIGFYNWQGIVDQATACHTAVVVTATETAAGVGEAFDMSCKFLGRPPQALVHDNKPIHDDRRLREHIEKTTRMIPATPKRGENKAVMEGEFGKFEQAVGPILLDDSCAEALKKSAVHEIIRAYTAAINHAGRLEFNGKSRQSVLRETCPDPDKDRQFIEQLHADHTGKQRVDVLPTRLVSRVLLNEGFARFGIAGLDPKDKIRDWLASRYTPEAIRQGLAIFRTEREKGRLRNKTAHRYLVKVIQNCQDEIDLRRQEELLREYAGVERSVWLQELEAEYEILKGQCVGASPENDLALHLSDKAVFGGLILQRAFWENKLKVLLEKQRDRFTSVCNHVRRLFEAEWEHRFALISKLVNWEYQLAA
;
A
#
# COMPACT_ATOMS: atom_id res chain seq x y z
N MET A 1 18.98 46.60 7.13
CA MET A 1 18.95 46.49 8.61
C MET A 1 17.65 45.78 8.96
N ASN A 2 17.70 44.67 9.70
CA ASN A 2 16.46 44.07 10.21
C ASN A 2 16.07 44.71 11.55
N LEU A 3 14.81 44.54 11.96
CA LEU A 3 14.30 45.17 13.18
C LEU A 3 15.05 44.69 14.44
N LYS A 4 15.59 43.46 14.44
CA LYS A 4 16.42 42.93 15.54
C LYS A 4 17.76 43.67 15.66
N GLU A 5 18.38 44.06 14.55
CA GLU A 5 19.60 44.87 14.50
C GLU A 5 19.33 46.32 14.89
N ASP A 6 18.21 46.90 14.44
CA ASP A 6 17.82 48.27 14.81
C ASP A 6 17.55 48.38 16.31
N CYS A 7 16.85 47.42 16.92
CA CYS A 7 16.64 47.41 18.37
C CYS A 7 17.95 47.31 19.17
N ARG A 8 19.02 46.72 18.60
CA ARG A 8 20.34 46.69 19.27
C ARG A 8 21.09 48.02 19.16
N ASN A 9 20.87 48.75 18.07
CA ASN A 9 21.65 49.93 17.72
C ASN A 9 20.92 51.25 18.01
N ASN A 10 19.59 51.23 18.17
CA ASN A 10 18.73 52.40 18.37
C ASN A 10 17.95 52.31 19.69
N LYS A 11 18.42 53.09 20.68
CA LYS A 11 17.83 53.13 22.03
C LYS A 11 16.38 53.63 22.02
N LEU A 12 15.98 54.45 21.05
CA LEU A 12 14.61 54.97 20.97
C LEU A 12 13.61 53.88 20.56
N THR A 13 14.00 53.00 19.62
CA THR A 13 13.19 51.84 19.23
C THR A 13 12.94 50.91 20.41
N LEU A 14 13.98 50.64 21.22
CA LEU A 14 13.86 49.86 22.45
C LEU A 14 12.93 50.50 23.48
N LEU A 15 13.06 51.80 23.73
CA LEU A 15 12.21 52.53 24.68
C LEU A 15 10.74 52.54 24.24
N ALA A 16 10.48 52.75 22.95
CA ALA A 16 9.13 52.72 22.39
C ALA A 16 8.51 51.32 22.51
N MET A 17 9.25 50.27 22.19
CA MET A 17 8.79 48.88 22.35
C MET A 17 8.53 48.54 23.82
N HIS A 18 9.42 48.93 24.72
CA HIS A 18 9.25 48.69 26.15
C HIS A 18 7.97 49.34 26.68
N LYS A 19 7.74 50.61 26.32
CA LYS A 19 6.56 51.36 26.74
C LYS A 19 5.27 50.79 26.16
N PHE A 20 5.27 50.42 24.88
CA PHE A 20 4.14 49.75 24.23
C PHE A 20 3.79 48.42 24.91
N ILE A 21 4.81 47.63 25.28
CA ILE A 21 4.60 46.35 25.98
C ILE A 21 4.04 46.58 27.38
N GLN A 22 4.54 47.58 28.12
CA GLN A 22 4.00 47.92 29.44
C GLN A 22 2.54 48.37 29.37
N GLU A 23 2.20 49.26 28.44
CA GLU A 23 0.83 49.76 28.26
C GLU A 23 -0.12 48.63 27.83
N THR A 24 0.32 47.74 26.94
CA THR A 24 -0.48 46.59 26.48
C THR A 24 -0.66 45.55 27.60
N ALA A 25 0.37 45.31 28.41
CA ALA A 25 0.29 44.40 29.55
C ALA A 25 -0.65 44.95 30.64
N ALA A 26 -0.53 46.23 30.97
CA ALA A 26 -1.43 46.91 31.91
C ALA A 26 -2.89 46.86 31.43
N GLY A 27 -3.15 47.12 30.14
CA GLY A 27 -4.49 47.01 29.54
C GLY A 27 -5.08 45.60 29.55
N ARG A 28 -4.25 44.57 29.82
CA ARG A 28 -4.67 43.17 29.95
C ARG A 28 -4.61 42.67 31.40
N GLY A 29 -4.39 43.56 32.37
CA GLY A 29 -4.32 43.24 33.80
C GLY A 29 -3.06 42.46 34.22
N LEU A 30 -2.00 42.48 33.39
CA LEU A 30 -0.75 41.76 33.65
C LEU A 30 0.31 42.72 34.21
N SER A 31 0.75 42.48 35.45
CA SER A 31 1.91 43.19 36.00
C SER A 31 3.23 42.58 35.53
N LEU A 32 4.08 43.41 34.93
CA LEU A 32 5.43 43.03 34.49
C LEU A 32 6.51 43.44 35.52
N GLU A 33 6.11 43.81 36.73
CA GLU A 33 7.04 44.17 37.80
C GLU A 33 7.57 42.94 38.55
N GLY A 34 8.86 42.95 38.85
CA GLY A 34 9.53 41.91 39.64
C GLY A 34 10.23 40.82 38.81
N PRO A 35 10.77 39.79 39.48
CA PRO A 35 11.50 38.71 38.82
C PRO A 35 10.60 37.91 37.86
N LEU A 36 11.18 37.40 36.77
CA LEU A 36 10.47 36.59 35.76
C LEU A 36 9.68 35.42 36.37
N ALA A 37 10.17 34.83 37.46
CA ALA A 37 9.47 33.74 38.15
C ALA A 37 8.10 34.20 38.68
N THR A 38 8.03 35.37 39.31
CA THR A 38 6.81 35.97 39.85
C THR A 38 5.85 36.39 38.74
N ILE A 39 6.38 36.93 37.64
CA ILE A 39 5.57 37.27 36.46
C ILE A 39 4.96 36.02 35.83
N CYS A 40 5.75 34.94 35.69
CA CYS A 40 5.28 33.66 35.17
C CYS A 40 4.21 33.02 36.06
N GLU A 41 4.37 33.10 37.38
CA GLU A 41 3.42 32.60 38.37
C GLU A 41 2.09 33.36 38.31
N HIS A 42 2.13 34.69 38.32
CA HIS A 42 0.94 35.53 38.16
C HIS A 42 0.25 35.34 36.79
N ALA A 43 1.01 35.04 35.74
CA ALA A 43 0.48 34.77 34.40
C ALA A 43 -0.02 33.33 34.21
N GLY A 44 0.26 32.41 35.14
CA GLY A 44 -0.04 30.99 35.00
C GLY A 44 0.75 30.29 33.88
N VAL A 45 1.96 30.77 33.54
CA VAL A 45 2.77 30.27 32.41
C VAL A 45 4.09 29.66 32.90
N ASN A 46 4.50 28.53 32.34
CA ASN A 46 5.79 27.93 32.66
C ASN A 46 6.96 28.73 32.06
N ARG A 47 8.04 28.96 32.84
CA ARG A 47 9.26 29.65 32.41
C ARG A 47 9.84 29.09 31.10
N THR A 48 9.78 27.77 30.91
CA THR A 48 10.28 27.13 29.68
C THR A 48 9.52 27.60 28.44
N GLN A 49 8.20 27.72 28.53
CA GLN A 49 7.37 28.23 27.42
C GLN A 49 7.66 29.70 27.11
N VAL A 50 7.98 30.51 28.13
CA VAL A 50 8.36 31.91 27.93
C VAL A 50 9.67 32.01 27.12
N TYR A 51 10.66 31.17 27.40
CA TYR A 51 11.90 31.15 26.62
C TYR A 51 11.72 30.64 25.20
N GLU A 52 10.85 29.64 24.98
CA GLU A 52 10.51 29.18 23.64
C GLU A 52 9.80 30.28 22.82
N ARG A 53 8.84 30.98 23.43
CA ARG A 53 8.15 32.11 22.78
C ARG A 53 9.08 33.28 22.52
N LYS A 54 10.01 33.58 23.44
CA LYS A 54 11.08 34.56 23.21
C LYS A 54 11.89 34.22 21.95
N LYS A 55 12.32 32.96 21.80
CA LYS A 55 13.08 32.52 20.62
C LYS A 55 12.27 32.68 19.33
N GLN A 56 10.99 32.32 19.34
CA GLN A 56 10.10 32.49 18.18
C GLN A 56 9.91 33.97 17.80
N LEU A 57 9.78 34.86 18.78
CA LEU A 57 9.68 36.30 18.55
C LEU A 57 10.99 36.87 18.01
N GLU A 58 12.13 36.45 18.54
CA GLU A 58 13.44 36.84 18.02
C GLU A 58 13.65 36.39 16.57
N ASP A 59 13.19 35.18 16.21
CA ASP A 59 13.26 34.65 14.85
C ASP A 59 12.29 35.38 13.89
N ALA A 60 11.17 35.88 14.39
CA ALA A 60 10.23 36.70 13.62
C ALA A 60 10.80 38.11 13.39
N LEU A 61 11.36 38.74 14.43
CA LEU A 61 11.98 40.07 14.34
C LEU A 61 13.21 40.08 13.41
N ALA A 62 13.97 38.98 13.35
CA ALA A 62 15.09 38.83 12.42
C ALA A 62 14.65 38.75 10.95
N ARG A 63 13.42 38.28 10.69
CA ARG A 63 12.84 38.19 9.32
C ARG A 63 12.20 39.50 8.86
N THR A 64 11.92 40.42 9.78
CA THR A 64 11.33 41.73 9.45
C THR A 64 12.42 42.70 9.00
N ALA A 65 12.54 42.88 7.69
CA ALA A 65 13.42 43.89 7.11
C ALA A 65 12.86 45.31 7.35
N LEU A 66 13.68 46.22 7.88
CA LEU A 66 13.34 47.64 7.90
C LEU A 66 13.69 48.26 6.54
N ALA A 67 12.83 49.16 6.06
CA ALA A 67 13.13 49.99 4.90
C ALA A 67 14.37 50.84 5.18
N GLY A 68 15.30 50.91 4.22
CA GLY A 68 16.49 51.76 4.33
C GLY A 68 16.12 53.25 4.35
N PRO A 69 17.04 54.14 4.77
CA PRO A 69 16.78 55.57 4.78
C PRO A 69 16.75 56.09 3.33
N GLY A 70 15.55 56.40 2.88
CA GLY A 70 15.23 56.94 1.56
C GLY A 70 13.71 57.10 1.46
N HIS A 71 13.27 58.16 0.76
CA HIS A 71 11.85 58.47 0.60
C HIS A 71 11.04 57.23 0.22
N PRO A 72 9.82 57.05 0.80
CA PRO A 72 9.02 55.87 0.54
C PRO A 72 8.81 55.72 -0.97
N VAL A 73 9.11 54.52 -1.48
CA VAL A 73 8.88 54.13 -2.86
C VAL A 73 7.44 54.49 -3.20
N ARG A 74 7.29 55.46 -4.12
CA ARG A 74 6.01 55.93 -4.63
C ARG A 74 5.35 54.73 -5.31
N ARG A 75 4.49 54.01 -4.58
CA ARG A 75 3.59 53.02 -5.18
C ARG A 75 2.74 53.78 -6.19
N SER A 76 2.84 53.34 -7.44
CA SER A 76 2.10 53.82 -8.59
C SER A 76 0.60 53.95 -8.27
N ALA A 77 0.07 55.14 -8.53
CA ALA A 77 -1.34 55.56 -8.49
C ALA A 77 -2.11 55.21 -7.21
N SER A 78 -2.15 56.16 -6.27
CA SER A 78 -3.15 56.16 -5.21
C SER A 78 -4.55 56.23 -5.81
N VAL A 79 -5.33 55.17 -5.57
CA VAL A 79 -6.80 55.20 -5.55
C VAL A 79 -7.25 56.50 -4.84
N PRO A 80 -8.15 57.32 -5.41
CA PRO A 80 -8.59 58.58 -4.80
C PRO A 80 -9.00 58.36 -3.34
N ALA A 81 -8.70 59.29 -2.42
CA ALA A 81 -8.97 59.14 -0.98
C ALA A 81 -10.43 58.72 -0.67
N HIS A 82 -11.37 59.16 -1.50
CA HIS A 82 -12.80 58.80 -1.44
C HIS A 82 -13.08 57.32 -1.77
N GLU A 83 -12.34 56.69 -2.68
CA GLU A 83 -12.45 55.27 -3.00
C GLU A 83 -11.87 54.37 -1.88
N GLN A 84 -10.81 54.83 -1.20
CA GLN A 84 -10.27 54.14 -0.02
C GLN A 84 -11.23 54.17 1.17
N GLU A 85 -11.88 55.32 1.43
CA GLU A 85 -12.86 55.45 2.51
C GLU A 85 -14.08 54.53 2.30
N LYS A 86 -14.58 54.43 1.06
CA LYS A 86 -15.63 53.47 0.69
C LYS A 86 -15.19 52.02 0.93
N GLY A 87 -13.96 51.68 0.57
CA GLY A 87 -13.40 50.34 0.80
C GLY A 87 -13.25 49.99 2.28
N PHE A 88 -12.88 50.95 3.14
CA PHE A 88 -12.81 50.74 4.59
C PHE A 88 -14.20 50.55 5.22
N ARG A 89 -15.20 51.34 4.80
CA ARG A 89 -16.59 51.18 5.28
C ARG A 89 -17.15 49.80 4.89
N LEU A 90 -16.89 49.34 3.67
CA LEU A 90 -17.27 48.01 3.22
C LEU A 90 -16.64 46.92 4.11
N ARG A 91 -15.33 47.01 4.35
CA ARG A 91 -14.61 46.07 5.20
C ARG A 91 -15.15 46.05 6.64
N GLU A 92 -15.45 47.21 7.19
CA GLU A 92 -16.06 47.34 8.52
C GLU A 92 -17.42 46.64 8.59
N GLN A 93 -18.28 46.82 7.58
CA GLN A 93 -19.59 46.16 7.51
C GLN A 93 -19.44 44.63 7.47
N VAL A 94 -18.48 44.12 6.69
CA VAL A 94 -18.18 42.68 6.62
C VAL A 94 -17.67 42.15 7.96
N LEU A 95 -16.80 42.88 8.65
CA LEU A 95 -16.28 42.47 9.95
C LEU A 95 -17.35 42.49 11.03
N ARG A 96 -18.21 43.50 11.07
CA ARG A 96 -19.35 43.56 12.00
C ARG A 96 -20.30 42.39 11.81
N TYR A 97 -20.67 42.09 10.56
CA TYR A 97 -21.50 40.93 10.27
C TYR A 97 -20.86 39.62 10.74
N ARG A 98 -19.55 39.45 10.56
CA ARG A 98 -18.83 38.25 11.05
C ARG A 98 -18.79 38.14 12.58
N LEU A 99 -18.79 39.27 13.29
CA LEU A 99 -18.86 39.29 14.75
C LEU A 99 -20.24 38.88 15.24
N ASP A 100 -21.29 39.38 14.60
CA ASP A 100 -22.68 39.06 14.93
C ASP A 100 -23.08 37.64 14.52
N HIS A 101 -22.38 37.08 13.52
CA HIS A 101 -22.63 35.74 12.96
C HIS A 101 -21.34 34.87 12.94
N PRO A 102 -20.90 34.30 14.07
CA PRO A 102 -19.62 33.58 14.19
C PRO A 102 -19.50 32.30 13.34
N GLY A 103 -20.59 31.84 12.70
CA GLY A 103 -20.61 30.75 11.71
C GLY A 103 -20.67 31.20 10.24
N ALA A 104 -20.68 32.52 9.98
CA ALA A 104 -20.78 33.10 8.65
C ALA A 104 -19.59 32.78 7.73
N LEU A 105 -18.39 32.70 8.32
CA LEU A 105 -17.13 32.38 7.66
C LEU A 105 -16.30 31.47 8.57
N VAL A 106 -15.99 30.25 8.11
CA VAL A 106 -15.13 29.30 8.85
C VAL A 106 -13.88 29.00 8.03
N LEU A 107 -12.71 29.31 8.59
CA LEU A 107 -11.40 28.99 8.00
C LEU A 107 -10.93 27.60 8.49
N HIS A 108 -10.60 26.74 7.55
CA HIS A 108 -10.10 25.39 7.78
C HIS A 108 -8.57 25.34 7.77
N ALA A 109 -7.98 24.36 8.46
CA ALA A 109 -6.52 24.22 8.59
C ALA A 109 -5.78 24.06 7.25
N GLY A 110 -6.47 23.63 6.19
CA GLY A 110 -5.94 23.54 4.82
C GLY A 110 -6.11 24.81 3.99
N GLY A 111 -6.41 25.96 4.60
CA GLY A 111 -6.58 27.25 3.90
C GLY A 111 -7.92 27.40 3.16
N ARG A 112 -8.81 26.41 3.22
CA ARG A 112 -10.17 26.48 2.66
C ARG A 112 -11.10 27.27 3.58
N ALA A 113 -12.07 27.98 3.01
CA ALA A 113 -13.11 28.70 3.75
C ALA A 113 -14.50 28.14 3.44
N THR A 114 -15.33 27.95 4.46
CA THR A 114 -16.77 27.71 4.30
C THR A 114 -17.53 29.00 4.60
N TYR A 115 -18.51 29.32 3.78
CA TYR A 115 -19.33 30.53 3.89
C TYR A 115 -20.78 30.12 4.12
N SER A 116 -21.47 30.79 5.03
CA SER A 116 -22.90 30.56 5.21
C SER A 116 -23.70 31.16 4.05
N ALA A 117 -24.92 30.67 3.85
CA ALA A 117 -25.82 31.24 2.84
C ALA A 117 -26.19 32.69 3.18
N GLY A 118 -26.37 33.02 4.47
CA GLY A 118 -26.65 34.38 4.93
C GLY A 118 -25.49 35.34 4.66
N PHE A 119 -24.26 34.90 4.94
CA PHE A 119 -23.07 35.68 4.62
C PHE A 119 -22.91 35.91 3.11
N THR A 120 -23.16 34.86 2.32
CA THR A 120 -23.12 34.95 0.85
C THR A 120 -24.11 36.01 0.36
N ARG A 121 -25.36 35.99 0.84
CA ARG A 121 -26.36 36.99 0.46
C ARG A 121 -25.99 38.40 0.92
N PHE A 122 -25.53 38.54 2.16
CA PHE A 122 -25.08 39.83 2.70
C PHE A 122 -23.97 40.46 1.84
N ILE A 123 -22.99 39.67 1.41
CA ILE A 123 -21.93 40.14 0.52
C ILE A 123 -22.48 40.53 -0.87
N LEU A 124 -23.45 39.79 -1.41
CA LEU A 124 -24.09 40.14 -2.68
C LEU A 124 -24.91 41.44 -2.57
N ASP A 125 -25.66 41.64 -1.48
CA ASP A 125 -26.42 42.88 -1.21
C ASP A 125 -25.50 44.11 -1.09
N LEU A 126 -24.31 43.92 -0.50
CA LEU A 126 -23.29 44.96 -0.42
C LEU A 126 -22.67 45.28 -1.79
N PHE A 127 -22.54 44.26 -2.65
CA PHE A 127 -22.06 44.45 -4.02
C PHE A 127 -23.07 45.17 -4.90
N ASP A 128 -24.37 44.88 -4.75
CA ASP A 128 -25.42 45.55 -5.52
C ASP A 128 -25.45 47.07 -5.27
N LYS A 129 -24.91 47.51 -4.13
CA LYS A 129 -24.76 48.92 -3.73
C LYS A 129 -23.35 49.47 -3.98
N TRP A 130 -22.45 48.68 -4.55
CA TRP A 130 -21.06 49.05 -4.78
C TRP A 130 -20.87 49.68 -6.16
N GLU A 131 -20.32 50.90 -6.18
CA GLU A 131 -20.09 51.67 -7.41
C GLU A 131 -18.68 51.49 -8.01
N GLY A 132 -17.80 50.71 -7.35
CA GLY A 132 -16.43 50.47 -7.80
C GLY A 132 -16.25 49.19 -8.63
N CYS A 133 -15.02 48.87 -9.04
CA CYS A 133 -14.81 47.67 -9.85
C CYS A 133 -14.88 46.38 -9.02
N HIS A 134 -15.21 45.28 -9.69
CA HIS A 134 -15.38 43.94 -9.10
C HIS A 134 -14.14 43.52 -8.28
N LYS A 135 -12.94 43.74 -8.83
CA LYS A 135 -11.68 43.35 -8.17
C LYS A 135 -11.47 44.10 -6.86
N GLN A 136 -11.73 45.41 -6.84
CA GLN A 136 -11.63 46.25 -5.65
C GLN A 136 -12.62 45.80 -4.57
N PHE A 137 -13.86 45.44 -4.95
CA PHE A 137 -14.85 44.92 -4.01
C PHE A 137 -14.36 43.64 -3.31
N CYS A 138 -13.87 42.66 -4.08
CA CYS A 138 -13.36 41.40 -3.54
C CYS A 138 -12.16 41.60 -2.60
N GLU A 139 -11.26 42.52 -2.93
CA GLU A 139 -10.11 42.87 -2.10
C GLU A 139 -10.56 43.49 -0.75
N HIS A 140 -11.54 44.41 -0.77
CA HIS A 140 -12.04 45.05 0.44
C HIS A 140 -12.94 44.15 1.29
N ALA A 141 -13.73 43.28 0.66
CA ALA A 141 -14.59 42.31 1.35
C ALA A 141 -13.82 41.07 1.85
N GLU A 142 -12.53 40.92 1.50
CA GLU A 142 -11.69 39.75 1.79
C GLU A 142 -12.27 38.42 1.26
N ILE A 143 -12.91 38.47 0.09
CA ILE A 143 -13.49 37.30 -0.57
C ILE A 143 -12.69 37.00 -1.84
N PRO A 144 -12.24 35.75 -2.08
CA PRO A 144 -11.60 35.40 -3.35
C PRO A 144 -12.52 35.69 -4.54
N ALA A 145 -12.00 36.36 -5.57
CA ALA A 145 -12.79 36.85 -6.71
C ALA A 145 -13.56 35.73 -7.45
N GLN A 146 -12.96 34.53 -7.53
CA GLN A 146 -13.60 33.35 -8.14
C GLN A 146 -14.76 32.81 -7.29
N THR A 147 -14.61 32.80 -5.96
CA THR A 147 -15.68 32.44 -5.02
C THR A 147 -16.87 33.38 -5.16
N PHE A 148 -16.59 34.69 -5.20
CA PHE A 148 -17.63 35.71 -5.38
C PHE A 148 -18.34 35.59 -6.74
N SER A 149 -17.60 35.30 -7.81
CA SER A 149 -18.18 35.07 -9.15
C SER A 149 -19.13 33.87 -9.16
N CYS A 150 -18.75 32.75 -8.51
CA CYS A 150 -19.62 31.57 -8.37
C CYS A 150 -20.91 31.88 -7.60
N TRP A 151 -20.86 32.73 -6.57
CA TRP A 151 -22.05 33.15 -5.83
C TRP A 151 -23.02 33.94 -6.70
N ARG A 152 -22.51 34.85 -7.55
CA ARG A 152 -23.35 35.64 -8.47
C ARG A 152 -24.06 34.76 -9.50
N GLU A 153 -23.38 33.72 -10.00
CA GLU A 153 -23.98 32.76 -10.92
C GLU A 153 -25.07 31.94 -10.23
N LYS A 154 -24.84 31.51 -8.98
CA LYS A 154 -25.84 30.77 -8.19
C LYS A 154 -27.06 31.61 -7.82
N ASP A 155 -26.87 32.87 -7.39
CA ASP A 155 -27.96 33.78 -7.00
C ASP A 155 -28.90 34.09 -8.19
N ARG A 156 -28.37 34.12 -9.42
CA ARG A 156 -29.19 34.24 -10.65
C ARG A 156 -30.09 33.03 -10.91
N GLY A 157 -29.71 31.85 -10.44
CA GLY A 157 -30.43 30.58 -10.69
C GLY A 157 -31.35 30.13 -9.56
N GLN A 158 -31.10 30.55 -8.32
CA GLN A 158 -31.90 30.20 -7.14
C GLN A 158 -31.96 31.37 -6.15
N PRO A 159 -33.15 31.98 -5.91
CA PRO A 159 -33.30 33.07 -4.96
C PRO A 159 -32.94 32.62 -3.54
N TYR A 160 -32.21 33.47 -2.81
CA TYR A 160 -31.85 33.23 -1.41
C TYR A 160 -33.10 33.08 -0.51
N ALA A 161 -33.16 31.98 0.24
CA ALA A 161 -34.14 31.79 1.31
C ALA A 161 -33.51 32.22 2.65
N PRO A 162 -34.10 33.19 3.38
CA PRO A 162 -33.54 33.67 4.63
C PRO A 162 -33.44 32.56 5.68
N HIS A 163 -32.27 32.44 6.30
CA HIS A 163 -32.07 31.53 7.42
C HIS A 163 -32.98 31.93 8.58
N ARG A 164 -33.91 31.05 8.96
CA ARG A 164 -34.75 31.23 10.15
C ARG A 164 -34.10 30.50 11.31
N ALA A 165 -34.02 31.17 12.46
CA ALA A 165 -33.57 30.54 13.70
C ALA A 165 -34.35 29.24 13.93
N LYS A 166 -33.63 28.17 14.23
CA LYS A 166 -34.26 26.85 14.41
C LYS A 166 -35.12 26.89 15.67
N PRO A 167 -36.44 26.65 15.59
CA PRO A 167 -37.26 26.57 16.78
C PRO A 167 -36.79 25.37 17.62
N TYR A 168 -36.68 25.56 18.93
CA TYR A 168 -36.27 24.52 19.85
C TYR A 168 -37.14 24.53 21.11
N VAL A 169 -37.18 23.40 21.79
CA VAL A 169 -38.02 23.22 22.98
C VAL A 169 -37.37 23.89 24.17
N SER A 170 -38.10 24.76 24.88
CA SER A 170 -37.65 25.31 26.16
C SER A 170 -37.74 24.23 27.23
N VAL A 171 -36.61 23.89 27.86
CA VAL A 171 -36.52 22.84 28.88
C VAL A 171 -36.44 23.49 30.27
N SER A 172 -37.44 23.20 31.12
CA SER A 172 -37.48 23.68 32.51
C SER A 172 -36.32 23.07 33.32
N GLY A 173 -35.64 23.89 34.13
CA GLY A 173 -34.49 23.44 34.95
C GLY A 173 -33.16 23.29 34.20
N ALA A 174 -33.08 23.61 32.90
CA ALA A 174 -31.80 23.59 32.18
C ALA A 174 -30.79 24.61 32.74
N SER A 175 -29.51 24.24 32.79
CA SER A 175 -28.44 25.18 33.16
C SER A 175 -28.31 26.33 32.16
N GLU A 176 -27.71 27.45 32.59
CA GLU A 176 -27.48 28.60 31.73
C GLU A 176 -26.61 28.24 30.51
N ASP A 177 -25.57 27.43 30.72
CA ASP A 177 -24.73 26.90 29.63
C ASP A 177 -25.52 26.04 28.64
N ALA A 178 -26.47 25.21 29.11
CA ALA A 178 -27.28 24.38 28.22
C ALA A 178 -28.24 25.23 27.36
N ARG A 179 -28.83 26.29 27.93
CA ARG A 179 -29.66 27.23 27.17
C ARG A 179 -28.83 28.01 26.16
N ARG A 180 -27.62 28.42 26.55
CA ARG A 180 -26.69 29.16 25.70
C ARG A 180 -26.20 28.32 24.52
N ILE A 181 -25.87 27.03 24.72
CA ILE A 181 -25.56 26.09 23.64
C ILE A 181 -26.73 25.96 22.64
N ALA A 182 -27.97 25.86 23.15
CA ALA A 182 -29.15 25.74 22.30
C ALA A 182 -29.42 27.02 21.49
N ASP A 183 -29.31 28.19 22.14
CA ASP A 183 -29.47 29.50 21.49
C ASP A 183 -28.39 29.73 20.41
N ASP A 184 -27.13 29.44 20.74
CA ASP A 184 -26.00 29.56 19.81
C ASP A 184 -26.18 28.65 18.59
N TYR A 185 -26.64 27.41 18.78
CA TYR A 185 -26.90 26.50 17.64
C TYR A 185 -28.15 26.90 16.83
N SER A 186 -29.15 27.50 17.48
CA SER A 186 -30.36 27.97 16.80
C SER A 186 -30.05 29.08 15.79
N LYS A 187 -29.03 29.90 16.10
CA LYS A 187 -28.50 31.00 15.27
C LYS A 187 -27.33 30.58 14.38
N TRP A 188 -26.85 29.34 14.51
CA TRP A 188 -25.69 28.87 13.77
C TRP A 188 -26.02 28.51 12.32
N GLU A 189 -25.42 29.27 11.40
CA GLU A 189 -25.63 29.11 9.96
C GLU A 189 -24.64 28.14 9.28
N GLY A 190 -23.63 27.66 10.02
CA GLY A 190 -22.58 26.76 9.50
C GLY A 190 -22.90 25.26 9.69
N GLY A 191 -21.92 24.41 9.34
CA GLY A 191 -22.04 22.96 9.54
C GLY A 191 -22.05 22.55 11.02
N ILE A 192 -22.68 21.41 11.34
CA ILE A 192 -22.73 20.86 12.71
C ILE A 192 -21.34 20.53 13.28
N ARG A 193 -20.41 20.10 12.42
CA ARG A 193 -19.03 19.80 12.84
C ARG A 193 -18.28 21.07 13.24
N ASP A 194 -18.50 22.15 12.49
CA ASP A 194 -17.89 23.45 12.77
C ASP A 194 -18.47 24.07 14.04
N PHE A 195 -19.78 23.91 14.24
CA PHE A 195 -20.42 24.28 15.51
C PHE A 195 -19.78 23.56 16.69
N PHE A 196 -19.60 22.22 16.60
CA PHE A 196 -18.95 21.50 17.68
C PHE A 196 -17.54 21.99 17.94
N LYS A 197 -16.76 22.32 16.90
CA LYS A 197 -15.41 22.86 17.08
C LYS A 197 -15.42 24.23 17.77
N TYR A 198 -16.29 25.14 17.34
CA TYR A 198 -16.47 26.46 17.95
C TYR A 198 -16.88 26.33 19.42
N GLU A 199 -17.92 25.55 19.69
CA GLU A 199 -18.56 25.48 20.99
C GLU A 199 -17.73 24.69 22.01
N THR A 200 -17.02 23.65 21.54
CA THR A 200 -16.03 22.91 22.36
C THR A 200 -14.90 23.83 22.81
N ALA A 201 -14.37 24.68 21.91
CA ALA A 201 -13.30 25.61 22.25
C ALA A 201 -13.78 26.72 23.21
N ARG A 202 -15.02 27.20 23.03
CA ARG A 202 -15.60 28.27 23.84
C ARG A 202 -15.95 27.82 25.26
N LEU A 203 -16.55 26.65 25.41
CA LEU A 203 -17.02 26.12 26.70
C LEU A 203 -16.02 25.16 27.37
N ASN A 204 -14.92 24.83 26.70
CA ASN A 204 -13.94 23.85 27.16
C ASN A 204 -14.58 22.47 27.49
N LEU A 205 -15.57 22.06 26.68
CA LEU A 205 -16.30 20.81 26.81
C LEU A 205 -16.08 19.91 25.60
N GLY A 206 -16.07 18.59 25.79
CA GLY A 206 -16.07 17.66 24.67
C GLY A 206 -17.33 17.77 23.79
N PRO A 207 -17.29 17.29 22.54
CA PRO A 207 -18.42 17.39 21.60
C PRO A 207 -19.64 16.55 22.01
N THR A 208 -19.44 15.52 22.83
CA THR A 208 -20.50 14.59 23.26
C THR A 208 -21.53 15.25 24.19
N PRO A 209 -21.14 15.95 25.28
CA PRO A 209 -22.05 16.78 26.07
C PRO A 209 -22.85 17.80 25.25
N ILE A 210 -22.19 18.55 24.37
CA ILE A 210 -22.83 19.57 23.51
C ILE A 210 -23.90 18.91 22.63
N ARG A 211 -23.58 17.77 22.01
CA ARG A 211 -24.54 17.00 21.21
C ARG A 211 -25.75 16.55 22.04
N ARG A 212 -25.54 16.08 23.27
CA ARG A 212 -26.64 15.63 24.15
C ARG A 212 -27.59 16.80 24.46
N VAL A 213 -27.06 17.98 24.76
CA VAL A 213 -27.86 19.20 24.96
C VAL A 213 -28.70 19.50 23.71
N LEU A 214 -28.08 19.52 22.52
CA LEU A 214 -28.82 19.78 21.28
C LEU A 214 -29.93 18.74 20.99
N VAL A 215 -29.73 17.47 21.37
CA VAL A 215 -30.77 16.44 21.27
C VAL A 215 -31.90 16.68 22.27
N ILE A 216 -31.58 17.04 23.52
CA ILE A 216 -32.56 17.34 24.58
C ILE A 216 -33.45 18.53 24.21
N PHE A 217 -32.86 19.57 23.60
CA PHE A 217 -33.59 20.74 23.12
C PHE A 217 -34.31 20.51 21.77
N GLY A 218 -34.22 19.31 21.19
CA GLY A 218 -34.89 18.95 19.92
C GLY A 218 -34.23 19.54 18.67
N LEU A 219 -33.05 20.14 18.79
CA LEU A 219 -32.29 20.72 17.68
C LEU A 219 -31.56 19.67 16.82
N LEU A 220 -31.39 18.46 17.35
CA LEU A 220 -30.88 17.31 16.61
C LEU A 220 -31.78 16.09 16.81
N PRO A 221 -31.99 15.27 15.78
CA PRO A 221 -32.72 14.02 15.94
C PRO A 221 -31.97 13.08 16.89
N LEU A 222 -32.72 12.41 17.77
CA LEU A 222 -32.27 11.19 18.42
C LEU A 222 -31.80 10.24 17.31
N ARG A 223 -30.59 9.66 17.46
CA ARG A 223 -30.14 8.63 16.52
C ARG A 223 -31.20 7.53 16.54
N SER A 224 -31.96 7.40 15.46
CA SER A 224 -32.82 6.24 15.26
C SER A 224 -31.93 5.01 15.40
N ALA A 225 -32.30 4.06 16.27
CA ALA A 225 -31.73 2.73 16.22
C ALA A 225 -31.80 2.29 14.75
N LYS A 226 -30.66 1.87 14.18
CA LYS A 226 -30.67 1.31 12.82
C LYS A 226 -31.77 0.25 12.78
N ALA A 227 -32.66 0.34 11.80
CA ALA A 227 -33.68 -0.69 11.59
C ALA A 227 -33.00 -2.08 11.65
N PRO A 228 -33.66 -3.09 12.23
CA PRO A 228 -33.09 -4.43 12.33
C PRO A 228 -32.62 -4.86 10.93
N ARG A 229 -31.33 -5.20 10.83
CA ARG A 229 -30.77 -5.79 9.61
C ARG A 229 -31.29 -7.22 9.54
N TYR A 230 -32.17 -7.54 8.60
CA TYR A 230 -32.62 -8.91 8.36
C TYR A 230 -31.51 -9.67 7.61
N ARG A 231 -30.40 -9.98 8.31
CA ARG A 231 -29.39 -10.92 7.78
C ARG A 231 -30.07 -12.28 7.59
N GLY A 232 -30.06 -12.77 6.35
CA GLY A 232 -30.55 -14.12 5.99
C GLY A 232 -31.94 -14.18 5.36
N ALA A 233 -32.61 -13.05 5.09
CA ALA A 233 -33.92 -13.03 4.42
C ALA A 233 -33.83 -13.01 2.87
N THR A 234 -32.64 -12.75 2.32
CA THR A 234 -32.36 -12.80 0.88
C THR A 234 -31.77 -14.15 0.50
N GLN A 235 -32.46 -14.89 -0.36
CA GLN A 235 -31.93 -16.11 -0.96
C GLN A 235 -30.86 -15.73 -1.99
N GLU A 236 -29.64 -16.21 -1.80
CA GLU A 236 -28.55 -16.05 -2.76
C GLU A 236 -28.70 -17.10 -3.87
N CYS A 237 -28.77 -16.65 -5.12
CA CYS A 237 -28.75 -17.53 -6.29
C CYS A 237 -27.32 -17.95 -6.65
N GLN A 238 -27.18 -18.84 -7.63
CA GLN A 238 -25.86 -19.23 -8.15
C GLN A 238 -25.13 -18.02 -8.75
N PRO A 239 -23.80 -17.91 -8.61
CA PRO A 239 -23.00 -16.82 -9.19
C PRO A 239 -23.29 -16.59 -10.67
N GLY A 240 -23.45 -15.32 -11.06
CA GLY A 240 -23.76 -14.89 -12.42
C GLY A 240 -25.24 -15.03 -12.82
N SER A 241 -26.11 -15.51 -11.93
CA SER A 241 -27.55 -15.64 -12.24
C SER A 241 -28.29 -14.31 -12.05
N ILE A 242 -27.98 -13.59 -10.98
CA ILE A 242 -28.60 -12.31 -10.63
C ILE A 242 -27.52 -11.25 -10.48
N LEU A 243 -27.64 -10.18 -11.25
CA LEU A 243 -26.81 -9.00 -11.12
C LEU A 243 -27.60 -7.86 -10.45
N VAL A 244 -26.88 -6.97 -9.77
CA VAL A 244 -27.44 -5.77 -9.13
C VAL A 244 -26.75 -4.55 -9.72
N THR A 245 -27.53 -3.57 -10.15
CA THR A 245 -27.02 -2.30 -10.69
C THR A 245 -27.39 -1.09 -9.84
N ASP A 246 -26.44 -0.16 -9.75
CA ASP A 246 -26.65 1.13 -9.10
C ASP A 246 -25.66 2.19 -9.62
N GLY A 247 -26.02 3.45 -9.42
CA GLY A 247 -25.25 4.63 -9.81
C GLY A 247 -24.75 5.41 -8.60
N LYS A 248 -23.48 5.86 -8.64
CA LYS A 248 -22.90 6.72 -7.60
C LYS A 248 -22.18 7.91 -8.20
N ILE A 249 -22.45 9.09 -7.64
CA ILE A 249 -21.67 10.29 -7.93
C ILE A 249 -20.28 10.16 -7.28
N VAL A 250 -19.24 10.28 -8.12
CA VAL A 250 -17.84 10.29 -7.76
C VAL A 250 -17.29 11.71 -8.01
N HIS A 251 -16.53 12.21 -7.05
CA HIS A 251 -15.92 13.54 -7.12
C HIS A 251 -14.45 13.44 -7.51
N ALA A 252 -14.04 14.19 -8.53
CA ALA A 252 -12.64 14.41 -8.87
C ALA A 252 -12.27 15.86 -8.56
N VAL A 253 -11.24 16.07 -7.74
CA VAL A 253 -10.75 17.40 -7.38
C VAL A 253 -9.54 17.72 -8.25
N PHE A 254 -9.65 18.77 -9.04
CA PHE A 254 -8.56 19.33 -9.81
C PHE A 254 -7.76 20.28 -8.92
N THR A 255 -6.55 19.88 -8.53
CA THR A 255 -5.80 20.55 -7.45
C THR A 255 -5.11 21.83 -7.89
N GLY A 256 -4.84 22.01 -9.19
CA GLY A 256 -4.27 23.23 -9.75
C GLY A 256 -5.29 24.36 -9.86
N THR A 257 -6.50 24.05 -10.32
CA THR A 257 -7.62 25.02 -10.46
C THR A 257 -8.56 25.09 -9.25
N GLY A 258 -8.59 24.04 -8.42
CA GLY A 258 -9.55 23.89 -7.33
C GLY A 258 -10.95 23.45 -7.77
N GLU A 259 -11.14 23.12 -9.06
CA GLU A 259 -12.42 22.66 -9.60
C GLU A 259 -12.79 21.27 -9.06
N ILE A 260 -14.10 21.01 -8.92
CA ILE A 260 -14.62 19.69 -8.57
C ILE A 260 -15.46 19.19 -9.74
N GLY A 261 -14.94 18.16 -10.42
CA GLY A 261 -15.68 17.42 -11.44
C GLY A 261 -16.60 16.39 -10.81
N PHE A 262 -17.82 16.30 -11.33
CA PHE A 262 -18.84 15.32 -10.93
C PHE A 262 -19.03 14.30 -12.03
N TYR A 263 -18.87 13.02 -11.69
CA TYR A 263 -19.04 11.91 -12.62
C TYR A 263 -19.94 10.86 -11.99
N ASN A 264 -20.76 10.20 -12.78
CA ASN A 264 -21.53 9.06 -12.36
C ASN A 264 -20.78 7.76 -12.66
N TRP A 265 -20.51 6.98 -11.62
CA TRP A 265 -20.10 5.59 -11.73
C TRP A 265 -21.36 4.72 -11.75
N GLN A 266 -21.66 4.15 -12.93
CA GLN A 266 -22.63 3.07 -13.06
C GLN A 266 -21.93 1.73 -12.83
N GLY A 267 -22.30 1.04 -11.76
CA GLY A 267 -21.76 -0.27 -11.40
C GLY A 267 -22.76 -1.40 -11.64
N ILE A 268 -22.23 -2.59 -11.96
CA ILE A 268 -22.97 -3.85 -11.89
C ILE A 268 -22.16 -4.89 -11.12
N VAL A 269 -22.76 -5.49 -10.11
CA VAL A 269 -22.16 -6.54 -9.29
C VAL A 269 -22.98 -7.83 -9.33
N ASP A 270 -22.30 -8.95 -9.21
CA ASP A 270 -22.94 -10.24 -8.95
C ASP A 270 -23.49 -10.30 -7.51
N GLN A 271 -24.74 -10.72 -7.36
CA GLN A 271 -25.41 -10.75 -6.06
C GLN A 271 -24.72 -11.71 -5.07
N ALA A 272 -24.28 -12.88 -5.56
CA ALA A 272 -23.77 -13.96 -4.71
C ALA A 272 -22.33 -13.71 -4.25
N THR A 273 -21.49 -13.15 -5.12
CA THR A 273 -20.06 -12.98 -4.88
C THR A 273 -19.64 -11.54 -4.60
N ALA A 274 -20.53 -10.57 -4.85
CA ALA A 274 -20.21 -9.14 -4.89
C ALA A 274 -19.12 -8.76 -5.92
N CYS A 275 -18.84 -9.64 -6.89
CA CYS A 275 -17.87 -9.36 -7.94
C CYS A 275 -18.38 -8.26 -8.87
N HIS A 276 -17.57 -7.21 -9.08
CA HIS A 276 -17.86 -6.18 -10.08
C HIS A 276 -17.71 -6.77 -11.48
N THR A 277 -18.81 -6.80 -12.24
CA THR A 277 -18.84 -7.32 -13.61
C THR A 277 -18.77 -6.21 -14.65
N ALA A 278 -19.15 -4.98 -14.29
CA ALA A 278 -19.03 -3.81 -15.14
C ALA A 278 -18.82 -2.53 -14.32
N VAL A 279 -18.08 -1.60 -14.91
CA VAL A 279 -17.83 -0.24 -14.41
C VAL A 279 -17.90 0.70 -15.61
N VAL A 280 -18.90 1.59 -15.61
CA VAL A 280 -19.08 2.61 -16.64
C VAL A 280 -19.07 3.99 -15.98
N VAL A 281 -18.33 4.93 -16.56
CA VAL A 281 -18.26 6.32 -16.09
C VAL A 281 -18.97 7.22 -17.09
N THR A 282 -19.96 7.96 -16.59
CA THR A 282 -20.80 8.88 -17.37
C THR A 282 -20.82 10.25 -16.72
N ALA A 283 -21.22 11.30 -17.44
CA ALA A 283 -21.39 12.62 -16.83
C ALA A 283 -22.54 12.64 -15.81
N THR A 284 -23.63 11.94 -16.13
CA THR A 284 -24.82 11.78 -15.29
C THR A 284 -25.36 10.36 -15.40
N GLU A 285 -26.23 9.98 -14.47
CA GLU A 285 -26.95 8.72 -14.54
C GLU A 285 -27.87 8.70 -15.77
N THR A 286 -27.74 7.69 -16.65
CA THR A 286 -28.50 7.58 -17.89
C THR A 286 -28.87 6.14 -18.20
N ALA A 287 -29.98 5.95 -18.90
CA ALA A 287 -30.40 4.63 -19.39
C ALA A 287 -29.35 4.00 -20.32
N ALA A 288 -28.68 4.80 -21.15
CA ALA A 288 -27.59 4.34 -22.02
C ALA A 288 -26.40 3.79 -21.22
N GLY A 289 -26.01 4.46 -20.11
CA GLY A 289 -24.96 3.96 -19.23
C GLY A 289 -25.30 2.64 -18.55
N VAL A 290 -26.58 2.42 -18.21
CA VAL A 290 -27.07 1.13 -17.69
C VAL A 290 -26.99 0.04 -18.77
N GLY A 291 -27.38 0.36 -20.00
CA GLY A 291 -27.28 -0.57 -21.14
C GLY A 291 -25.83 -0.97 -21.45
N GLU A 292 -24.91 -0.01 -21.49
CA GLU A 292 -23.48 -0.27 -21.68
C GLU A 292 -22.90 -1.16 -20.57
N ALA A 293 -23.23 -0.86 -19.31
CA ALA A 293 -22.79 -1.67 -18.19
C ALA A 293 -23.32 -3.11 -18.28
N PHE A 294 -24.58 -3.29 -18.70
CA PHE A 294 -25.16 -4.62 -18.92
C PHE A 294 -24.43 -5.41 -20.01
N ASP A 295 -24.10 -4.78 -21.13
CA ASP A 295 -23.36 -5.42 -22.23
C ASP A 295 -21.94 -5.84 -21.79
N MET A 296 -21.27 -5.00 -21.01
CA MET A 296 -19.98 -5.33 -20.40
C MET A 296 -20.10 -6.53 -19.45
N SER A 297 -21.13 -6.58 -18.62
CA SER A 297 -21.39 -7.73 -17.72
C SER A 297 -21.66 -9.00 -18.51
N CYS A 298 -22.44 -8.94 -19.60
CA CYS A 298 -22.69 -10.10 -20.47
C CYS A 298 -21.38 -10.63 -21.08
N LYS A 299 -20.51 -9.72 -21.53
CA LYS A 299 -19.18 -10.08 -22.06
C LYS A 299 -18.28 -10.69 -20.97
N PHE A 300 -18.30 -10.14 -19.76
CA PHE A 300 -17.52 -10.65 -18.62
C PHE A 300 -17.95 -12.05 -18.22
N LEU A 301 -19.27 -12.31 -18.17
CA LEU A 301 -19.83 -13.61 -17.82
C LEU A 301 -19.82 -14.62 -18.98
N GLY A 302 -19.62 -14.16 -20.21
CA GLY A 302 -19.77 -14.96 -21.44
C GLY A 302 -21.22 -15.33 -21.78
N ARG A 303 -22.19 -14.87 -20.99
CA ARG A 303 -23.63 -15.11 -21.17
C ARG A 303 -24.46 -14.01 -20.48
N PRO A 304 -25.70 -13.74 -20.92
CA PRO A 304 -26.62 -12.87 -20.20
C PRO A 304 -27.02 -13.46 -18.84
N PRO A 305 -27.15 -12.64 -17.78
CA PRO A 305 -27.70 -13.09 -16.50
C PRO A 305 -29.21 -13.36 -16.62
N GLN A 306 -29.77 -14.13 -15.68
CA GLN A 306 -31.20 -14.43 -15.66
C GLN A 306 -32.02 -13.24 -15.17
N ALA A 307 -31.47 -12.45 -14.24
CA ALA A 307 -32.12 -11.24 -13.73
C ALA A 307 -31.14 -10.09 -13.46
N LEU A 308 -31.67 -8.88 -13.58
CA LEU A 308 -31.01 -7.63 -13.22
C LEU A 308 -31.86 -6.85 -12.22
N VAL A 309 -31.36 -6.69 -11.00
CA VAL A 309 -32.00 -5.92 -9.93
C VAL A 309 -31.58 -4.46 -10.02
N HIS A 310 -32.54 -3.55 -10.07
CA HIS A 310 -32.32 -2.10 -10.20
C HIS A 310 -33.20 -1.30 -9.22
N ASP A 311 -33.01 0.02 -9.09
CA ASP A 311 -33.93 0.83 -8.27
C ASP A 311 -35.16 1.27 -9.08
N ASN A 312 -36.12 1.89 -8.40
CA ASN A 312 -37.30 2.44 -9.05
C ASN A 312 -37.06 3.83 -9.67
N LYS A 313 -35.84 4.14 -10.16
CA LYS A 313 -35.62 5.39 -10.87
C LYS A 313 -36.23 5.33 -12.28
N PRO A 314 -36.80 6.43 -12.79
CA PRO A 314 -37.41 6.49 -14.12
C PRO A 314 -36.49 6.08 -15.27
N ILE A 315 -35.16 6.18 -15.11
CA ILE A 315 -34.18 5.77 -16.12
C ILE A 315 -34.27 4.27 -16.48
N HIS A 316 -34.76 3.44 -15.55
CA HIS A 316 -34.94 2.00 -15.77
C HIS A 316 -36.26 1.66 -16.48
N ASP A 317 -37.14 2.66 -16.63
CA ASP A 317 -38.38 2.55 -17.41
C ASP A 317 -38.21 3.06 -18.85
N ASP A 318 -36.99 3.45 -19.24
CA ASP A 318 -36.70 3.83 -20.61
C ASP A 318 -37.01 2.66 -21.57
N ARG A 319 -37.79 2.97 -22.62
CA ARG A 319 -38.30 1.96 -23.54
C ARG A 319 -37.17 1.22 -24.27
N ARG A 320 -36.14 1.95 -24.70
CA ARG A 320 -35.01 1.35 -25.45
C ARG A 320 -34.17 0.46 -24.55
N LEU A 321 -33.97 0.86 -23.30
CA LEU A 321 -33.25 0.06 -22.31
C LEU A 321 -33.98 -1.26 -22.00
N ARG A 322 -35.29 -1.19 -21.76
CA ARG A 322 -36.09 -2.41 -21.50
C ARG A 322 -36.16 -3.32 -22.71
N GLU A 323 -36.38 -2.78 -23.90
CA GLU A 323 -36.35 -3.55 -25.16
C GLU A 323 -34.98 -4.21 -25.41
N HIS A 324 -33.89 -3.66 -24.87
CA HIS A 324 -32.55 -4.24 -24.97
C HIS A 324 -32.34 -5.39 -23.97
N ILE A 325 -32.63 -5.16 -22.68
CA ILE A 325 -32.30 -6.09 -21.59
C ILE A 325 -33.35 -7.20 -21.43
N GLU A 326 -34.64 -6.89 -21.53
CA GLU A 326 -35.73 -7.84 -21.25
C GLU A 326 -35.86 -8.96 -22.30
N LYS A 327 -35.11 -8.89 -23.41
CA LYS A 327 -34.98 -9.98 -24.39
C LYS A 327 -34.37 -11.24 -23.79
N THR A 328 -33.43 -11.09 -22.86
CA THR A 328 -32.65 -12.19 -22.30
C THR A 328 -32.66 -12.23 -20.78
N THR A 329 -32.95 -11.10 -20.13
CA THR A 329 -32.75 -10.92 -18.70
C THR A 329 -33.96 -10.27 -18.07
N ARG A 330 -34.48 -10.83 -16.97
CA ARG A 330 -35.61 -10.23 -16.27
C ARG A 330 -35.17 -8.99 -15.47
N MET A 331 -35.71 -7.82 -15.78
CA MET A 331 -35.52 -6.63 -14.95
C MET A 331 -36.42 -6.69 -13.71
N ILE A 332 -35.82 -6.56 -12.53
CA ILE A 332 -36.52 -6.66 -11.24
C ILE A 332 -36.34 -5.34 -10.47
N PRO A 333 -37.43 -4.59 -10.23
CA PRO A 333 -37.36 -3.40 -9.39
C PRO A 333 -37.13 -3.78 -7.92
N ALA A 334 -36.22 -3.08 -7.25
CA ALA A 334 -36.01 -3.24 -5.82
C ALA A 334 -37.26 -2.82 -5.04
N THR A 335 -37.64 -3.62 -4.03
CA THR A 335 -38.82 -3.35 -3.19
C THR A 335 -38.67 -2.01 -2.45
N PRO A 336 -39.63 -1.07 -2.62
CA PRO A 336 -39.61 0.19 -1.88
C PRO A 336 -39.52 -0.04 -0.37
N LYS A 337 -38.69 0.77 0.32
CA LYS A 337 -38.45 0.70 1.77
C LYS A 337 -37.75 -0.58 2.28
N ARG A 338 -37.23 -1.46 1.40
CA ARG A 338 -36.30 -2.55 1.75
C ARG A 338 -34.95 -2.36 1.09
N GLY A 339 -34.09 -1.55 1.71
CA GLY A 339 -32.72 -1.27 1.20
C GLY A 339 -31.79 -2.49 1.17
N GLU A 340 -32.20 -3.62 1.73
CA GLU A 340 -31.41 -4.85 1.81
C GLU A 340 -31.20 -5.50 0.43
N ASN A 341 -32.14 -5.34 -0.51
CA ASN A 341 -32.06 -5.92 -1.85
C ASN A 341 -30.90 -5.35 -2.70
N LYS A 342 -30.36 -4.19 -2.31
CA LYS A 342 -29.23 -3.49 -2.97
C LYS A 342 -28.01 -3.34 -2.07
N ALA A 343 -28.02 -3.97 -0.89
CA ALA A 343 -26.98 -3.79 0.11
C ALA A 343 -25.59 -4.17 -0.39
N VAL A 344 -25.51 -5.06 -1.39
CA VAL A 344 -24.24 -5.47 -2.02
C VAL A 344 -23.58 -4.27 -2.71
N MET A 345 -24.26 -3.62 -3.66
CA MET A 345 -23.68 -2.50 -4.42
C MET A 345 -23.44 -1.26 -3.56
N GLU A 346 -24.39 -0.93 -2.67
CA GLU A 346 -24.22 0.15 -1.68
C GLU A 346 -23.04 -0.12 -0.72
N GLY A 347 -22.83 -1.38 -0.36
CA GLY A 347 -21.66 -1.81 0.39
C GLY A 347 -20.36 -1.58 -0.36
N GLU A 348 -20.33 -1.88 -1.66
CA GLU A 348 -19.17 -1.64 -2.53
C GLU A 348 -18.84 -0.15 -2.69
N PHE A 349 -19.86 0.68 -2.85
CA PHE A 349 -19.70 2.14 -2.83
C PHE A 349 -19.10 2.66 -1.52
N GLY A 350 -19.58 2.14 -0.38
CA GLY A 350 -19.01 2.47 0.92
C GLY A 350 -17.55 2.02 1.06
N LYS A 351 -17.20 0.84 0.53
CA LYS A 351 -15.81 0.35 0.49
C LYS A 351 -14.92 1.25 -0.37
N PHE A 352 -15.40 1.68 -1.54
CA PHE A 352 -14.67 2.61 -2.40
C PHE A 352 -14.36 3.94 -1.67
N GLU A 353 -15.34 4.54 -1.00
CA GLU A 353 -15.10 5.79 -0.25
C GLU A 353 -14.11 5.60 0.90
N GLN A 354 -14.13 4.45 1.57
CA GLN A 354 -13.25 4.16 2.70
C GLN A 354 -11.82 3.84 2.25
N ALA A 355 -11.67 3.09 1.17
CA ALA A 355 -10.38 2.62 0.67
C ALA A 355 -9.72 3.67 -0.24
N VAL A 356 -10.45 4.18 -1.23
CA VAL A 356 -9.94 5.09 -2.26
C VAL A 356 -10.22 6.54 -1.89
N GLY A 357 -11.42 6.89 -1.46
CA GLY A 357 -11.76 8.27 -1.11
C GLY A 357 -11.74 9.23 -2.32
N PRO A 358 -11.52 10.55 -2.12
CA PRO A 358 -11.59 11.53 -3.21
C PRO A 358 -10.46 11.32 -4.24
N ILE A 359 -10.79 11.47 -5.52
CA ILE A 359 -9.82 11.43 -6.62
C ILE A 359 -9.17 12.81 -6.74
N LEU A 360 -7.83 12.85 -6.78
CA LEU A 360 -7.07 14.09 -6.84
C LEU A 360 -6.25 14.16 -8.14
N LEU A 361 -6.53 15.15 -8.99
CA LEU A 361 -5.85 15.33 -10.27
C LEU A 361 -5.16 16.69 -10.32
N ASP A 362 -3.87 16.73 -10.63
CA ASP A 362 -3.10 17.97 -10.75
C ASP A 362 -3.15 18.49 -12.18
N ASP A 363 -4.02 19.45 -12.43
CA ASP A 363 -4.23 20.10 -13.72
C ASP A 363 -3.37 21.35 -13.96
N SER A 364 -2.33 21.58 -13.14
CA SER A 364 -1.41 22.71 -13.32
C SER A 364 -0.69 22.71 -14.68
N CYS A 365 -0.43 21.52 -15.24
CA CYS A 365 0.00 21.33 -16.62
C CYS A 365 -0.33 19.92 -17.11
N ALA A 366 -0.23 19.69 -18.42
CA ALA A 366 -0.56 18.40 -19.03
C ALA A 366 0.26 17.23 -18.48
N GLU A 367 1.55 17.44 -18.17
CA GLU A 367 2.40 16.40 -17.59
C GLU A 367 2.08 16.13 -16.12
N ALA A 368 1.74 17.16 -15.35
CA ALA A 368 1.27 17.00 -13.98
C ALA A 368 -0.06 16.22 -13.93
N LEU A 369 -0.95 16.44 -14.91
CA LEU A 369 -2.24 15.75 -14.99
C LEU A 369 -2.06 14.27 -15.31
N LYS A 370 -1.20 13.94 -16.27
CA LYS A 370 -0.86 12.55 -16.58
C LYS A 370 -0.23 11.86 -15.37
N LYS A 371 0.73 12.51 -14.72
CA LYS A 371 1.42 11.94 -13.55
C LYS A 371 0.49 11.74 -12.37
N SER A 372 -0.38 12.70 -12.08
CA SER A 372 -1.36 12.62 -11.00
C SER A 372 -2.43 11.56 -11.27
N ALA A 373 -2.89 11.41 -12.52
CA ALA A 373 -3.77 10.31 -12.89
C ALA A 373 -3.13 8.93 -12.66
N VAL A 374 -1.87 8.74 -13.10
CA VAL A 374 -1.12 7.49 -12.85
C VAL A 374 -0.94 7.26 -11.34
N HIS A 375 -0.64 8.32 -10.59
CA HIS A 375 -0.53 8.26 -9.14
C HIS A 375 -1.84 7.81 -8.48
N GLU A 376 -2.98 8.36 -8.88
CA GLU A 376 -4.28 7.98 -8.33
C GLU A 376 -4.65 6.52 -8.63
N ILE A 377 -4.32 6.02 -9.81
CA ILE A 377 -4.51 4.60 -10.16
C ILE A 377 -3.70 3.70 -9.22
N ILE A 378 -2.40 4.00 -9.06
CA ILE A 378 -1.50 3.23 -8.17
C ILE A 378 -1.97 3.32 -6.72
N ARG A 379 -2.39 4.51 -6.28
CA ARG A 379 -2.93 4.75 -4.94
C ARG A 379 -4.19 3.93 -4.69
N ALA A 380 -5.14 3.95 -5.62
CA ALA A 380 -6.39 3.19 -5.54
C ALA A 380 -6.11 1.68 -5.50
N TYR A 381 -5.24 1.17 -6.38
CA TYR A 381 -4.82 -0.23 -6.39
C TYR A 381 -4.17 -0.66 -5.06
N THR A 382 -3.23 0.14 -4.57
CA THR A 382 -2.52 -0.14 -3.30
C THR A 382 -3.48 -0.12 -2.12
N ALA A 383 -4.41 0.83 -2.09
CA ALA A 383 -5.45 0.90 -1.07
C ALA A 383 -6.37 -0.32 -1.11
N ALA A 384 -6.86 -0.70 -2.30
CA ALA A 384 -7.70 -1.88 -2.47
C ALA A 384 -7.01 -3.14 -1.98
N ILE A 385 -5.73 -3.35 -2.32
CA ILE A 385 -4.95 -4.49 -1.84
C ILE A 385 -4.79 -4.47 -0.32
N ASN A 386 -4.49 -3.32 0.27
CA ASN A 386 -4.30 -3.21 1.72
C ASN A 386 -5.58 -3.43 2.52
N HIS A 387 -6.74 -3.15 1.91
CA HIS A 387 -8.07 -3.42 2.46
C HIS A 387 -8.60 -4.82 2.16
N ALA A 388 -8.06 -5.52 1.15
CA ALA A 388 -8.45 -6.88 0.83
C ALA A 388 -8.04 -7.85 1.95
N GLY A 389 -8.98 -8.71 2.36
CA GLY A 389 -8.74 -9.77 3.33
C GLY A 389 -7.78 -10.83 2.80
N ARG A 390 -6.94 -11.39 3.68
CA ARG A 390 -6.05 -12.49 3.33
C ARG A 390 -6.28 -13.69 4.23
N LEU A 391 -6.21 -14.90 3.63
CA LEU A 391 -6.29 -16.15 4.38
C LEU A 391 -5.18 -16.24 5.44
N GLU A 392 -3.96 -15.80 5.10
CA GLU A 392 -2.80 -15.69 6.00
C GLU A 392 -3.08 -14.86 7.27
N PHE A 393 -4.06 -13.96 7.21
CA PHE A 393 -4.48 -13.10 8.33
C PHE A 393 -5.90 -13.44 8.82
N ASN A 394 -6.36 -14.68 8.63
CA ASN A 394 -7.71 -15.13 9.01
C ASN A 394 -8.83 -14.25 8.42
N GLY A 395 -8.66 -13.81 7.17
CA GLY A 395 -9.59 -12.95 6.46
C GLY A 395 -9.46 -11.45 6.80
N LYS A 396 -8.59 -11.06 7.74
CA LYS A 396 -8.31 -9.65 8.02
C LYS A 396 -7.49 -9.01 6.90
N SER A 397 -7.64 -7.69 6.77
CA SER A 397 -6.85 -6.91 5.83
C SER A 397 -5.47 -6.58 6.39
N ARG A 398 -4.48 -6.35 5.51
CA ARG A 398 -3.12 -5.94 5.91
C ARG A 398 -3.15 -4.72 6.81
N GLN A 399 -3.99 -3.75 6.48
CA GLN A 399 -4.11 -2.52 7.23
C GLN A 399 -4.74 -2.74 8.61
N SER A 400 -5.75 -3.62 8.74
CA SER A 400 -6.34 -3.97 10.03
C SER A 400 -5.32 -4.66 10.93
N VAL A 401 -4.55 -5.62 10.40
CA VAL A 401 -3.47 -6.27 11.16
C VAL A 401 -2.46 -5.25 11.65
N LEU A 402 -1.95 -4.38 10.77
CA LEU A 402 -0.98 -3.34 11.16
C LEU A 402 -1.53 -2.34 12.18
N ARG A 403 -2.81 -1.97 12.11
CA ARG A 403 -3.44 -1.04 13.07
C ARG A 403 -3.73 -1.68 14.42
N GLU A 404 -4.04 -2.97 14.43
CA GLU A 404 -4.31 -3.74 15.64
C GLU A 404 -3.03 -4.19 16.34
N THR A 405 -1.92 -4.28 15.60
CA THR A 405 -0.62 -4.67 16.14
C THR A 405 0.06 -3.48 16.81
N CYS A 406 0.31 -3.58 18.11
CA CYS A 406 1.31 -2.75 18.78
C CYS A 406 2.63 -3.54 18.79
N PRO A 407 3.59 -3.25 17.89
CA PRO A 407 4.83 -4.01 17.84
C PRO A 407 5.59 -3.82 19.16
N ASP A 408 5.98 -4.92 19.77
CA ASP A 408 6.87 -4.93 20.92
C ASP A 408 8.29 -4.56 20.42
N PRO A 409 8.84 -3.41 20.83
CA PRO A 409 10.10 -2.92 20.31
C PRO A 409 11.29 -3.82 20.65
N ASP A 410 11.20 -4.68 21.68
CA ASP A 410 12.31 -5.51 22.13
C ASP A 410 12.22 -6.95 21.62
N LYS A 411 11.01 -7.44 21.31
CA LYS A 411 10.79 -8.81 20.81
C LYS A 411 11.51 -9.09 19.49
N ASP A 412 11.45 -8.15 18.55
CA ASP A 412 12.03 -8.31 17.20
C ASP A 412 13.42 -7.66 17.09
N ARG A 413 13.87 -6.94 18.13
CA ARG A 413 15.13 -6.18 18.13
C ARG A 413 16.34 -7.06 17.89
N GLN A 414 16.44 -8.19 18.60
CA GLN A 414 17.56 -9.13 18.42
C GLN A 414 17.64 -9.68 17.00
N PHE A 415 16.49 -10.01 16.39
CA PHE A 415 16.44 -10.49 15.02
C PHE A 415 16.81 -9.38 14.02
N ILE A 416 16.31 -8.16 14.21
CA ILE A 416 16.64 -7.01 13.37
C ILE A 416 18.12 -6.67 13.47
N GLU A 417 18.69 -6.69 14.68
CA GLU A 417 20.12 -6.46 14.92
C GLU A 417 20.99 -7.56 14.32
N GLN A 418 20.57 -8.82 14.42
CA GLN A 418 21.24 -9.93 13.75
C GLN A 418 21.18 -9.77 12.23
N LEU A 419 20.00 -9.47 11.67
CA LEU A 419 19.83 -9.27 10.22
C LEU A 419 20.68 -8.08 9.73
N HIS A 420 20.73 -7.00 10.50
CA HIS A 420 21.62 -5.87 10.24
C HIS A 420 23.09 -6.30 10.32
N ALA A 421 23.50 -7.04 11.35
CA ALA A 421 24.87 -7.53 11.51
C ALA A 421 25.28 -8.51 10.39
N ASP A 422 24.37 -9.35 9.91
CA ASP A 422 24.62 -10.27 8.80
C ASP A 422 24.81 -9.52 7.47
N HIS A 423 24.07 -8.41 7.28
CA HIS A 423 24.13 -7.62 6.05
C HIS A 423 25.21 -6.52 6.06
N THR A 424 25.58 -6.01 7.24
CA THR A 424 26.60 -4.95 7.40
C THR A 424 27.95 -5.46 7.88
N GLY A 425 27.97 -6.65 8.49
CA GLY A 425 29.19 -7.38 8.76
C GLY A 425 29.93 -7.57 7.44
N LYS A 426 31.19 -7.15 7.41
CA LYS A 426 32.12 -7.65 6.38
C LYS A 426 32.17 -9.15 6.61
N GLN A 427 31.36 -9.92 5.86
CA GLN A 427 31.54 -11.36 5.76
C GLN A 427 33.05 -11.58 5.69
N ARG A 428 33.60 -12.46 6.54
CA ARG A 428 34.96 -12.95 6.35
C ARG A 428 35.01 -13.45 4.92
N VAL A 429 35.54 -12.61 4.03
CA VAL A 429 35.86 -13.04 2.68
C VAL A 429 37.10 -13.86 2.95
N ASP A 430 36.92 -15.16 3.11
CA ASP A 430 38.03 -16.09 3.12
C ASP A 430 38.72 -15.92 1.78
N VAL A 431 39.78 -15.11 1.80
CA VAL A 431 40.51 -14.73 0.60
C VAL A 431 41.18 -16.00 0.11
N LEU A 432 40.82 -16.44 -1.09
CA LEU A 432 41.48 -17.58 -1.70
C LEU A 432 43.00 -17.31 -1.79
N PRO A 433 43.87 -18.29 -1.47
CA PRO A 433 45.32 -18.15 -1.60
C PRO A 433 45.76 -17.75 -3.03
N THR A 434 44.92 -18.07 -4.02
CA THR A 434 45.13 -17.80 -5.43
C THR A 434 44.77 -16.38 -5.87
N ARG A 435 44.37 -15.50 -4.94
CA ARG A 435 43.93 -14.12 -5.23
C ARG A 435 44.88 -13.35 -6.13
N LEU A 436 46.19 -13.46 -5.91
CA LEU A 436 47.18 -12.72 -6.71
C LEU A 436 47.11 -13.13 -8.18
N VAL A 437 47.05 -14.43 -8.46
CA VAL A 437 46.96 -14.98 -9.82
C VAL A 437 45.62 -14.59 -10.46
N SER A 438 44.52 -14.76 -9.73
CA SER A 438 43.19 -14.36 -10.17
C SER A 438 43.13 -12.87 -10.52
N ARG A 439 43.81 -12.02 -9.74
CA ARG A 439 43.86 -10.57 -9.97
C ARG A 439 44.61 -10.22 -11.24
N VAL A 440 45.73 -10.88 -11.54
CA VAL A 440 46.48 -10.68 -12.79
C VAL A 440 45.61 -11.03 -14.00
N LEU A 441 44.94 -12.19 -13.97
CA LEU A 441 44.04 -12.62 -15.05
C LEU A 441 42.89 -11.64 -15.29
N LEU A 442 42.27 -11.15 -14.22
CA LEU A 442 41.16 -10.19 -14.31
C LEU A 442 41.61 -8.82 -14.82
N ASN A 443 42.78 -8.33 -14.40
CA ASN A 443 43.33 -7.08 -14.90
C ASN A 443 43.58 -7.16 -16.42
N GLU A 444 44.21 -8.24 -16.88
CA GLU A 444 44.45 -8.48 -18.31
C GLU A 444 43.13 -8.59 -19.09
N GLY A 445 42.18 -9.39 -18.58
CA GLY A 445 40.88 -9.56 -19.21
C GLY A 445 40.08 -8.25 -19.32
N PHE A 446 40.00 -7.48 -18.25
CA PHE A 446 39.26 -6.20 -18.25
C PHE A 446 39.90 -5.16 -19.19
N ALA A 447 41.23 -5.12 -19.24
CA ALA A 447 41.97 -4.24 -20.16
C ALA A 447 41.73 -4.65 -21.61
N ARG A 448 41.94 -5.93 -21.94
CA ARG A 448 41.79 -6.48 -23.30
C ARG A 448 40.36 -6.34 -23.84
N PHE A 449 39.37 -6.38 -22.97
CA PHE A 449 37.97 -6.19 -23.32
C PHE A 449 37.52 -4.72 -23.27
N GLY A 450 38.39 -3.78 -22.89
CA GLY A 450 38.01 -2.36 -22.80
C GLY A 450 36.87 -2.10 -21.81
N ILE A 451 36.75 -2.93 -20.77
CA ILE A 451 35.71 -2.79 -19.71
C ILE A 451 36.31 -2.30 -18.39
N ALA A 452 37.60 -1.98 -18.35
CA ALA A 452 38.26 -1.44 -17.15
C ALA A 452 37.56 -0.19 -16.59
N GLY A 453 37.06 0.69 -17.46
CA GLY A 453 36.32 1.90 -17.05
C GLY A 453 34.96 1.62 -16.38
N LEU A 454 34.44 0.38 -16.45
CA LEU A 454 33.23 -0.03 -15.74
C LEU A 454 33.51 -0.48 -14.29
N ASP A 455 34.77 -0.62 -13.91
CA ASP A 455 35.21 -0.91 -12.53
C ASP A 455 36.37 0.01 -12.13
N PRO A 456 36.15 1.34 -12.03
CA PRO A 456 37.22 2.32 -11.82
C PRO A 456 37.84 2.26 -10.42
N LYS A 457 37.16 1.61 -9.47
CA LYS A 457 37.63 1.44 -8.08
C LYS A 457 38.15 0.03 -7.82
N ASP A 458 38.32 -0.78 -8.87
CA ASP A 458 38.87 -2.14 -8.81
C ASP A 458 38.07 -3.12 -7.91
N LYS A 459 36.87 -2.73 -7.50
CA LYS A 459 36.06 -3.46 -6.51
C LYS A 459 35.57 -4.78 -7.05
N ILE A 460 35.14 -4.80 -8.32
CA ILE A 460 34.63 -6.01 -8.95
C ILE A 460 35.78 -6.98 -9.17
N ARG A 461 36.91 -6.50 -9.67
CA ARG A 461 38.10 -7.32 -9.88
C ARG A 461 38.67 -7.87 -8.57
N ASP A 462 38.68 -7.09 -7.49
CA ASP A 462 39.11 -7.57 -6.17
C ASP A 462 38.16 -8.59 -5.59
N TRP A 463 36.86 -8.36 -5.72
CA TRP A 463 35.84 -9.27 -5.26
C TRP A 463 35.90 -10.61 -6.01
N LEU A 464 36.00 -10.57 -7.34
CA LEU A 464 36.15 -11.77 -8.16
C LEU A 464 37.45 -12.51 -7.84
N ALA A 465 38.56 -11.79 -7.69
CA ALA A 465 39.85 -12.41 -7.37
C ALA A 465 39.88 -13.07 -6.00
N SER A 466 39.10 -12.56 -5.04
CA SER A 466 39.08 -13.08 -3.67
C SER A 466 38.19 -14.31 -3.52
N ARG A 467 37.17 -14.47 -4.39
CA ARG A 467 36.13 -15.51 -4.27
C ARG A 467 36.23 -16.64 -5.28
N TYR A 468 36.84 -16.42 -6.43
CA TYR A 468 36.86 -17.40 -7.52
C TYR A 468 38.27 -17.84 -7.87
N THR A 469 38.39 -19.12 -8.21
CA THR A 469 39.67 -19.72 -8.58
C THR A 469 40.18 -19.18 -9.93
N PRO A 470 41.50 -19.22 -10.19
CA PRO A 470 42.07 -18.82 -11.48
C PRO A 470 41.48 -19.59 -12.66
N GLU A 471 41.05 -20.84 -12.44
CA GLU A 471 40.44 -21.67 -13.47
C GLU A 471 39.07 -21.16 -13.89
N ALA A 472 38.17 -20.93 -12.92
CA ALA A 472 36.85 -20.35 -13.19
C ALA A 472 36.95 -18.99 -13.89
N ILE A 473 37.90 -18.15 -13.47
CA ILE A 473 38.17 -16.85 -14.09
C ILE A 473 38.64 -17.02 -15.54
N ARG A 474 39.59 -17.94 -15.81
CA ARG A 474 40.10 -18.19 -17.16
C ARG A 474 39.00 -18.67 -18.10
N GLN A 475 38.18 -19.64 -17.65
CA GLN A 475 37.06 -20.14 -18.42
C GLN A 475 36.03 -19.03 -18.67
N GLY A 476 35.68 -18.26 -17.64
CA GLY A 476 34.70 -17.18 -17.78
C GLY A 476 35.16 -16.05 -18.70
N LEU A 477 36.46 -15.68 -18.67
CA LEU A 477 37.05 -14.72 -19.62
C LEU A 477 37.00 -15.24 -21.06
N ALA A 478 37.25 -16.53 -21.28
CA ALA A 478 37.18 -17.15 -22.60
C ALA A 478 35.74 -17.16 -23.15
N ILE A 479 34.75 -17.56 -22.34
CA ILE A 479 33.33 -17.53 -22.71
C ILE A 479 32.88 -16.11 -23.03
N PHE A 480 33.25 -15.16 -22.18
CA PHE A 480 32.91 -13.76 -22.37
C PHE A 480 33.45 -13.21 -23.70
N ARG A 481 34.69 -13.56 -24.06
CA ARG A 481 35.27 -13.19 -25.35
C ARG A 481 34.46 -13.73 -26.52
N THR A 482 34.15 -15.02 -26.49
CA THR A 482 33.37 -15.69 -27.54
C THR A 482 31.98 -15.06 -27.72
N GLU A 483 31.27 -14.75 -26.63
CA GLU A 483 29.95 -14.11 -26.73
C GLU A 483 30.03 -12.66 -27.22
N ARG A 484 31.14 -11.97 -26.95
CA ARG A 484 31.38 -10.63 -27.48
C ARG A 484 31.71 -10.64 -28.97
N GLU A 485 32.53 -11.59 -29.42
CA GLU A 485 32.85 -11.78 -30.84
C GLU A 485 31.60 -12.13 -31.66
N LYS A 486 30.63 -12.85 -31.05
CA LYS A 486 29.29 -13.08 -31.63
C LYS A 486 28.39 -11.84 -31.66
N GLY A 487 28.84 -10.69 -31.15
CA GLY A 487 28.10 -9.43 -31.15
C GLY A 487 26.97 -9.33 -30.11
N ARG A 488 26.83 -10.31 -29.21
CA ARG A 488 25.74 -10.37 -28.21
C ARG A 488 25.97 -9.46 -27.01
N LEU A 489 27.20 -8.96 -26.83
CA LEU A 489 27.60 -8.13 -25.69
C LEU A 489 28.07 -6.75 -26.16
N ARG A 490 27.12 -5.83 -26.39
CA ARG A 490 27.37 -4.42 -26.75
C ARG A 490 26.97 -3.41 -25.66
N ASN A 491 26.53 -3.89 -24.50
CA ASN A 491 25.89 -3.05 -23.47
C ASN A 491 26.88 -2.48 -22.44
N LYS A 492 26.53 -1.31 -21.87
CA LYS A 492 27.26 -0.64 -20.77
C LYS A 492 27.37 -1.48 -19.47
N THR A 493 26.68 -2.61 -19.40
CA THR A 493 26.62 -3.52 -18.24
C THR A 493 27.37 -4.84 -18.47
N ALA A 494 28.20 -4.94 -19.52
CA ALA A 494 28.88 -6.18 -19.89
C ALA A 494 29.73 -6.81 -18.75
N HIS A 495 30.30 -6.00 -17.86
CA HIS A 495 31.03 -6.50 -16.68
C HIS A 495 30.15 -7.37 -15.75
N ARG A 496 28.83 -7.10 -15.66
CA ARG A 496 27.90 -7.90 -14.85
C ARG A 496 27.68 -9.29 -15.45
N TYR A 497 27.64 -9.36 -16.78
CA TYR A 497 27.56 -10.65 -17.47
C TYR A 497 28.82 -11.46 -17.21
N LEU A 498 30.02 -10.86 -17.32
CA LEU A 498 31.27 -11.53 -16.98
C LEU A 498 31.28 -12.09 -15.55
N VAL A 499 30.81 -11.30 -14.57
CA VAL A 499 30.67 -11.76 -13.17
C VAL A 499 29.82 -13.02 -13.09
N LYS A 500 28.65 -13.03 -13.74
CA LYS A 500 27.75 -14.18 -13.68
C LYS A 500 28.33 -15.41 -14.38
N VAL A 501 29.04 -15.23 -15.49
CA VAL A 501 29.72 -16.32 -16.18
C VAL A 501 30.81 -16.94 -15.30
N ILE A 502 31.66 -16.13 -14.68
CA ILE A 502 32.72 -16.64 -13.78
C ILE A 502 32.11 -17.40 -12.60
N GLN A 503 31.03 -16.88 -12.01
CA GLN A 503 30.31 -17.57 -10.94
C GLN A 503 29.82 -18.95 -11.40
N ASN A 504 29.13 -19.02 -12.54
CA ASN A 504 28.61 -20.29 -13.04
C ASN A 504 29.74 -21.29 -13.36
N CYS A 505 30.88 -20.82 -13.88
CA CYS A 505 32.05 -21.68 -14.09
C CYS A 505 32.60 -22.24 -12.77
N GLN A 506 32.66 -21.43 -11.70
CA GLN A 506 33.08 -21.92 -10.39
C GLN A 506 32.11 -22.97 -9.85
N ASP A 507 30.80 -22.68 -9.91
CA ASP A 507 29.77 -23.61 -9.43
C ASP A 507 29.89 -24.96 -10.15
N GLU A 508 30.15 -24.98 -11.45
CA GLU A 508 30.34 -26.20 -12.23
C GLU A 508 31.64 -26.96 -11.86
N ILE A 509 32.74 -26.25 -11.64
CA ILE A 509 34.01 -26.85 -11.19
C ILE A 509 33.82 -27.48 -9.80
N ASP A 510 33.17 -26.77 -8.89
CA ASP A 510 32.93 -27.23 -7.52
C ASP A 510 32.02 -28.47 -7.52
N LEU A 511 30.95 -28.48 -8.33
CA LEU A 511 30.07 -29.63 -8.47
C LEU A 511 30.81 -30.87 -8.99
N ARG A 512 31.67 -30.70 -10.02
CA ARG A 512 32.49 -31.81 -10.53
C ARG A 512 33.44 -32.34 -9.46
N ARG A 513 34.10 -31.44 -8.71
CA ARG A 513 35.02 -31.85 -7.65
C ARG A 513 34.29 -32.55 -6.49
N GLN A 514 33.10 -32.05 -6.13
CA GLN A 514 32.25 -32.69 -5.13
C GLN A 514 31.79 -34.07 -5.60
N GLU A 515 31.43 -34.23 -6.87
CA GLU A 515 31.07 -35.54 -7.43
C GLU A 515 32.23 -36.54 -7.35
N GLU A 516 33.45 -36.12 -7.71
CA GLU A 516 34.66 -36.94 -7.57
C GLU A 516 34.88 -37.36 -6.11
N LEU A 517 34.85 -36.41 -5.18
CA LEU A 517 35.02 -36.67 -3.75
C LEU A 517 33.92 -37.58 -3.19
N LEU A 518 32.67 -37.38 -3.60
CA LEU A 518 31.56 -38.24 -3.22
C LEU A 518 31.78 -39.67 -3.70
N ARG A 519 32.31 -39.87 -4.92
CA ARG A 519 32.67 -41.21 -5.41
C ARG A 519 33.82 -41.82 -4.61
N GLU A 520 34.84 -41.04 -4.27
CA GLU A 520 35.94 -41.48 -3.41
C GLU A 520 35.43 -41.95 -2.04
N TYR A 521 34.60 -41.13 -1.38
CA TYR A 521 34.03 -41.45 -0.07
C TYR A 521 33.04 -42.61 -0.13
N ALA A 522 32.23 -42.71 -1.20
CA ALA A 522 31.36 -43.86 -1.43
C ALA A 522 32.17 -45.16 -1.58
N GLY A 523 33.37 -45.11 -2.15
CA GLY A 523 34.28 -46.25 -2.22
C GLY A 523 34.78 -46.69 -0.83
N VAL A 524 35.13 -45.73 0.03
CA VAL A 524 35.54 -45.99 1.42
C VAL A 524 34.37 -46.62 2.19
N GLU A 525 33.20 -45.97 2.15
CA GLU A 525 31.97 -46.45 2.78
C GLU A 525 31.61 -47.86 2.31
N ARG A 526 31.63 -48.09 0.99
CA ARG A 526 31.36 -49.41 0.40
C ARG A 526 32.26 -50.50 0.99
N SER A 527 33.55 -50.24 1.20
CA SER A 527 34.45 -51.26 1.74
C SER A 527 34.06 -51.71 3.15
N VAL A 528 33.57 -50.80 4.00
CA VAL A 528 33.08 -51.10 5.35
C VAL A 528 31.77 -51.88 5.29
N TRP A 529 30.79 -51.42 4.51
CA TRP A 529 29.50 -52.13 4.37
C TRP A 529 29.67 -53.54 3.80
N LEU A 530 30.64 -53.74 2.89
CA LEU A 530 30.91 -55.05 2.31
C LEU A 530 31.63 -55.99 3.29
N GLN A 531 32.31 -55.52 4.33
CA GLN A 531 32.99 -56.39 5.30
C GLN A 531 32.01 -57.29 6.05
N GLU A 532 30.87 -56.75 6.48
CA GLU A 532 29.83 -57.53 7.16
C GLU A 532 29.25 -58.61 6.23
N LEU A 533 29.00 -58.25 4.97
CA LEU A 533 28.49 -59.17 3.96
C LEU A 533 29.53 -60.23 3.55
N GLU A 534 30.82 -59.89 3.53
CA GLU A 534 31.91 -60.82 3.28
C GLU A 534 32.06 -61.83 4.43
N ALA A 535 31.92 -61.37 5.68
CA ALA A 535 31.89 -62.26 6.84
C ALA A 535 30.66 -63.19 6.79
N GLU A 536 29.48 -62.66 6.46
CA GLU A 536 28.26 -63.46 6.28
C GLU A 536 28.40 -64.47 5.13
N TYR A 537 29.05 -64.08 4.03
CA TYR A 537 29.33 -64.97 2.91
C TYR A 537 30.22 -66.15 3.32
N GLU A 538 31.31 -65.90 4.05
CA GLU A 538 32.20 -66.97 4.52
C GLU A 538 31.50 -67.89 5.53
N ILE A 539 30.61 -67.36 6.39
CA ILE A 539 29.77 -68.18 7.27
C ILE A 539 28.84 -69.09 6.46
N LEU A 540 28.11 -68.53 5.48
CA LEU A 540 27.20 -69.29 4.61
C LEU A 540 27.93 -70.39 3.84
N LYS A 541 29.10 -70.05 3.30
CA LYS A 541 29.97 -71.01 2.61
C LYS A 541 30.43 -72.14 3.53
N GLY A 542 30.76 -71.84 4.80
CA GLY A 542 31.14 -72.84 5.79
C GLY A 542 29.99 -73.73 6.28
N GLN A 543 28.74 -73.26 6.22
CA GLN A 543 27.55 -74.02 6.60
C GLN A 543 27.11 -75.03 5.52
N CYS A 544 27.50 -74.81 4.27
CA CYS A 544 27.21 -75.71 3.17
C CYS A 544 28.22 -76.88 3.13
N VAL A 545 27.97 -77.94 3.92
CA VAL A 545 28.86 -79.12 4.05
C VAL A 545 28.19 -80.43 3.56
N GLY A 546 27.04 -80.32 2.87
CA GLY A 546 26.24 -81.46 2.42
C GLY A 546 26.79 -82.21 1.19
N ALA A 547 25.97 -83.08 0.58
CA ALA A 547 26.34 -83.88 -0.60
C ALA A 547 26.49 -83.04 -1.90
N SER A 548 25.95 -81.81 -1.94
CA SER A 548 26.13 -80.86 -3.04
C SER A 548 26.35 -79.43 -2.51
N PRO A 549 27.45 -79.20 -1.78
CA PRO A 549 27.65 -78.00 -0.95
C PRO A 549 27.68 -76.71 -1.78
N GLU A 550 28.19 -76.79 -3.00
CA GLU A 550 28.24 -75.65 -3.91
C GLU A 550 26.86 -75.33 -4.54
N ASN A 551 25.97 -76.31 -4.68
CA ASN A 551 24.62 -76.08 -5.21
C ASN A 551 23.76 -75.43 -4.12
N ASP A 552 23.86 -75.93 -2.90
CA ASP A 552 23.23 -75.34 -1.72
C ASP A 552 23.69 -73.89 -1.52
N LEU A 553 25.00 -73.62 -1.70
CA LEU A 553 25.53 -72.26 -1.66
C LEU A 553 24.92 -71.39 -2.77
N ALA A 554 24.83 -71.86 -4.02
CA ALA A 554 24.23 -71.09 -5.11
C ALA A 554 22.76 -70.74 -4.84
N LEU A 555 21.98 -71.64 -4.23
CA LEU A 555 20.60 -71.37 -3.84
C LEU A 555 20.54 -70.31 -2.73
N HIS A 556 21.36 -70.44 -1.67
CA HIS A 556 21.41 -69.45 -0.59
C HIS A 556 21.88 -68.06 -1.04
N LEU A 557 22.84 -67.98 -1.96
CA LEU A 557 23.25 -66.70 -2.55
C LEU A 557 22.13 -66.08 -3.38
N SER A 558 21.35 -66.91 -4.09
CA SER A 558 20.18 -66.42 -4.84
C SER A 558 19.06 -65.92 -3.91
N ASP A 559 18.83 -66.56 -2.76
CA ASP A 559 17.91 -66.06 -1.73
C ASP A 559 18.37 -64.70 -1.21
N LYS A 560 19.65 -64.57 -0.83
CA LYS A 560 20.23 -63.32 -0.33
C LYS A 560 20.20 -62.20 -1.38
N ALA A 561 20.38 -62.53 -2.66
CA ALA A 561 20.26 -61.59 -3.76
C ALA A 561 18.81 -61.10 -3.97
N VAL A 562 17.82 -61.96 -3.81
CA VAL A 562 16.39 -61.61 -3.96
C VAL A 562 15.87 -60.81 -2.75
N PHE A 563 16.23 -61.23 -1.53
CA PHE A 563 15.72 -60.64 -0.29
C PHE A 563 16.59 -59.52 0.29
N GLY A 564 17.74 -59.21 -0.31
CA GLY A 564 18.60 -58.11 0.16
C GLY A 564 17.80 -56.80 0.26
N GLY A 565 17.84 -56.11 1.41
CA GLY A 565 17.04 -54.91 1.64
C GLY A 565 17.59 -53.68 0.90
N LEU A 566 18.92 -53.62 0.76
CA LEU A 566 19.64 -52.52 0.12
C LEU A 566 20.18 -52.93 -1.26
N ILE A 567 20.22 -51.98 -2.20
CA ILE A 567 20.76 -52.19 -3.56
C ILE A 567 22.21 -52.72 -3.50
N LEU A 568 23.03 -52.20 -2.59
CA LEU A 568 24.42 -52.65 -2.42
C LEU A 568 24.51 -54.11 -1.95
N GLN A 569 23.64 -54.53 -1.03
CA GLN A 569 23.59 -55.92 -0.54
C GLN A 569 23.21 -56.87 -1.68
N ARG A 570 22.16 -56.54 -2.45
CA ARG A 570 21.76 -57.34 -3.62
C ARG A 570 22.89 -57.47 -4.61
N ALA A 571 23.51 -56.35 -4.99
CA ALA A 571 24.62 -56.35 -5.94
C ALA A 571 25.83 -57.16 -5.44
N PHE A 572 26.09 -57.19 -4.13
CA PHE A 572 27.13 -58.03 -3.55
C PHE A 572 26.82 -59.52 -3.72
N TRP A 573 25.63 -59.97 -3.29
CA TRP A 573 25.21 -61.37 -3.38
C TRP A 573 25.08 -61.84 -4.83
N GLU A 574 24.55 -60.98 -5.71
CA GLU A 574 24.51 -61.19 -7.15
C GLU A 574 25.91 -61.42 -7.74
N ASN A 575 26.90 -60.61 -7.36
CA ASN A 575 28.27 -60.77 -7.84
C ASN A 575 28.89 -62.08 -7.33
N LYS A 576 28.69 -62.45 -6.06
CA LYS A 576 29.18 -63.74 -5.51
C LYS A 576 28.53 -64.92 -6.22
N LEU A 577 27.21 -64.85 -6.46
CA LEU A 577 26.45 -65.85 -7.21
C LEU A 577 26.95 -65.96 -8.66
N LYS A 578 27.16 -64.82 -9.32
CA LYS A 578 27.71 -64.79 -10.69
C LYS A 578 29.07 -65.49 -10.77
N VAL A 579 30.00 -65.14 -9.89
CA VAL A 579 31.35 -65.74 -9.85
C VAL A 579 31.29 -67.25 -9.59
N LEU A 580 30.34 -67.71 -8.77
CA LEU A 580 30.14 -69.14 -8.53
C LEU A 580 29.59 -69.86 -9.78
N LEU A 581 28.56 -69.28 -10.41
CA LEU A 581 27.92 -69.86 -11.60
C LEU A 581 28.79 -69.80 -12.86
N GLU A 582 29.70 -68.82 -12.97
CA GLU A 582 30.71 -68.78 -14.03
C GLU A 582 31.58 -70.05 -14.04
N LYS A 583 31.83 -70.63 -12.87
CA LYS A 583 32.58 -71.89 -12.71
C LYS A 583 31.70 -73.14 -12.88
N GLN A 584 30.38 -73.00 -12.81
CA GLN A 584 29.40 -74.11 -12.70
C GLN A 584 28.17 -73.84 -13.57
N ARG A 585 28.39 -73.85 -14.88
CA ARG A 585 27.40 -73.42 -15.88
C ARG A 585 26.14 -74.29 -15.93
N ASP A 586 26.23 -75.55 -15.51
CA ASP A 586 25.10 -76.48 -15.43
C ASP A 586 24.03 -76.06 -14.40
N ARG A 587 24.35 -75.10 -13.51
CA ARG A 587 23.50 -74.75 -12.37
C ARG A 587 22.61 -73.53 -12.57
N PHE A 588 22.76 -72.78 -13.67
CA PHE A 588 21.91 -71.63 -13.99
C PHE A 588 20.42 -71.99 -14.00
N THR A 589 20.07 -73.15 -14.59
CA THR A 589 18.68 -73.63 -14.63
C THR A 589 18.13 -73.96 -13.24
N SER A 590 18.95 -74.56 -12.38
CA SER A 590 18.58 -74.89 -10.99
C SER A 590 18.27 -73.63 -10.18
N VAL A 591 19.17 -72.64 -10.23
CA VAL A 591 19.00 -71.35 -9.53
C VAL A 591 17.79 -70.57 -10.05
N CYS A 592 17.59 -70.50 -11.36
CA CYS A 592 16.40 -69.86 -11.95
C CYS A 592 15.09 -70.51 -11.47
N ASN A 593 15.05 -71.84 -11.39
CA ASN A 593 13.86 -72.55 -10.91
C ASN A 593 13.61 -72.33 -9.42
N HIS A 594 14.67 -72.22 -8.61
CA HIS A 594 14.57 -71.88 -7.20
C HIS A 594 14.03 -70.45 -7.00
N VAL A 595 14.61 -69.45 -7.66
CA VAL A 595 14.16 -68.05 -7.56
C VAL A 595 12.70 -67.89 -7.97
N ARG A 596 12.21 -68.63 -8.97
CA ARG A 596 10.79 -68.66 -9.36
C ARG A 596 9.87 -69.10 -8.21
N ARG A 597 10.33 -70.04 -7.38
CA ARG A 597 9.58 -70.65 -6.27
C ARG A 597 9.60 -69.84 -4.98
N LEU A 598 10.36 -68.75 -4.90
CA LEU A 598 10.39 -67.84 -3.74
C LEU A 598 9.14 -66.95 -3.71
N PHE A 599 7.98 -67.52 -3.36
CA PHE A 599 6.71 -66.78 -3.36
C PHE A 599 6.65 -65.61 -2.37
N GLU A 600 7.47 -65.66 -1.32
CA GLU A 600 7.61 -64.60 -0.31
C GLU A 600 8.35 -63.36 -0.84
N ALA A 601 9.05 -63.48 -1.97
CA ALA A 601 9.74 -62.38 -2.60
C ALA A 601 8.86 -61.62 -3.59
N GLU A 602 8.97 -60.29 -3.56
CA GLU A 602 8.34 -59.42 -4.55
C GLU A 602 8.66 -59.87 -5.98
N TRP A 603 7.63 -59.87 -6.83
CA TRP A 603 7.75 -60.39 -8.19
C TRP A 603 8.82 -59.61 -8.99
N GLU A 604 8.92 -58.29 -8.80
CA GLU A 604 9.91 -57.43 -9.45
C GLU A 604 11.35 -57.87 -9.17
N HIS A 605 11.66 -58.23 -7.91
CA HIS A 605 13.01 -58.65 -7.52
C HIS A 605 13.37 -60.01 -8.11
N ARG A 606 12.41 -60.95 -8.13
CA ARG A 606 12.59 -62.26 -8.77
C ARG A 606 12.84 -62.13 -10.26
N PHE A 607 12.02 -61.35 -10.96
CA PHE A 607 12.17 -61.13 -12.40
C PHE A 607 13.48 -60.41 -12.75
N ALA A 608 13.90 -59.44 -11.93
CA ALA A 608 15.17 -58.75 -12.11
C ALA A 608 16.37 -59.70 -11.99
N LEU A 609 16.40 -60.58 -10.98
CA LEU A 609 17.47 -61.54 -10.82
C LEU A 609 17.46 -62.61 -11.92
N ILE A 610 16.30 -63.15 -12.28
CA ILE A 610 16.18 -64.13 -13.38
C ILE A 610 16.67 -63.52 -14.69
N SER A 611 16.31 -62.27 -14.99
CA SER A 611 16.78 -61.58 -16.20
C SER A 611 18.31 -61.44 -16.22
N LYS A 612 18.93 -61.16 -15.07
CA LYS A 612 20.39 -61.13 -14.95
C LYS A 612 21.02 -62.51 -15.13
N LEU A 613 20.48 -63.54 -14.50
CA LEU A 613 20.97 -64.93 -14.61
C LEU A 613 20.96 -65.41 -16.06
N VAL A 614 19.85 -65.17 -16.78
CA VAL A 614 19.73 -65.50 -18.21
C VAL A 614 20.77 -64.73 -19.03
N ASN A 615 20.94 -63.43 -18.79
CA ASN A 615 21.94 -62.63 -19.50
C ASN A 615 23.37 -63.12 -19.23
N TRP A 616 23.70 -63.47 -17.98
CA TRP A 616 25.02 -64.01 -17.62
C TRP A 616 25.27 -65.36 -18.30
N GLU A 617 24.26 -66.25 -18.35
CA GLU A 617 24.36 -67.53 -19.06
C GLU A 617 24.63 -67.32 -20.56
N TYR A 618 23.89 -66.39 -21.21
CA TYR A 618 24.12 -66.04 -22.61
C TYR A 618 25.52 -65.46 -22.86
N GLN A 619 26.01 -64.56 -22.00
CA GLN A 619 27.35 -63.96 -22.14
C GLN A 619 28.49 -64.96 -21.97
N LEU A 620 28.25 -66.10 -21.32
CA LEU A 620 29.23 -67.17 -21.14
C LEU A 620 29.15 -68.23 -22.25
N ALA A 621 28.01 -68.32 -22.93
CA ALA A 621 27.78 -69.21 -24.08
C ALA A 621 28.23 -68.61 -25.42
N ALA A 622 28.26 -67.28 -25.52
CA ALA A 622 28.93 -66.51 -26.57
C ALA A 622 30.44 -66.42 -26.33
#